data_AF-A0A0B1R482-F1
#
_entry.id   AF-A0A0B1R482-F1
#
_cell.length_a   1.000
_cell.length_b   1.000
_cell.length_c   1.000
_cell.angle_alpha   90.00
_cell.angle_beta   90.00
_cell.angle_gamma   90.00
#
_symmetry.space_group_name_H-M   'P 1'
#
loop_
_entity.id
_entity.type
_entity.pdbx_description
1 polymer ?
#
loop_
_entity_poly.entity_id
_entity_poly.type
_entity_poly.pdbx_seq_one_letter_code
_entity_poly.pdbx_strand_id
1 'polypeptide(L)'
;MLYSEDMTGHAVIGEAAVNLAVREQEITIDSLLTELNVMLRAEELSSRIARISAAIAWLRDFRTVGARGGAAQSWMLSDAGDLSGGGEATIRLQADEDDEMR
;
A
#
# COMPACT_ATOMS: atom_id res chain seq x y z
N MET A 1 0.28 26.62 -9.17
CA MET A 1 -0.58 25.42 -9.33
C MET A 1 0.14 24.27 -8.65
N LEU A 2 -0.44 23.70 -7.60
CA LEU A 2 0.08 22.49 -6.96
C LEU A 2 -0.23 21.34 -7.91
N TYR A 3 0.80 20.81 -8.59
CA TYR A 3 0.68 19.53 -9.25
C TYR A 3 0.40 18.51 -8.14
N SER A 4 -0.86 18.11 -8.00
CA SER A 4 -1.18 16.85 -7.35
C SER A 4 -0.47 15.79 -8.18
N GLU A 5 0.71 15.36 -7.73
CA GLU A 5 1.30 14.10 -8.18
C GLU A 5 0.24 13.05 -7.91
N ASP A 6 -0.44 12.71 -8.99
CA ASP A 6 -1.59 11.87 -9.01
C ASP A 6 -1.24 10.55 -8.31
N MET A 7 -1.95 10.25 -7.24
CA MET A 7 -1.87 9.00 -6.49
C MET A 7 -2.14 7.77 -7.39
N THR A 8 -2.53 7.95 -8.66
CA THR A 8 -2.57 6.89 -9.69
C THR A 8 -1.20 6.46 -10.23
N GLY A 9 -0.09 7.10 -9.83
CA GLY A 9 1.26 6.83 -10.37
C GLY A 9 1.66 5.35 -10.38
N HIS A 10 1.05 4.54 -9.52
CA HIS A 10 1.30 3.11 -9.42
C HIS A 10 0.05 2.22 -9.58
N ALA A 11 -1.02 2.70 -10.22
CA ALA A 11 -2.24 1.90 -10.45
C ALA A 11 -1.95 0.54 -11.12
N VAL A 12 -0.89 0.49 -11.94
CA VAL A 12 -0.43 -0.74 -12.60
C VAL A 12 0.10 -1.80 -11.64
N ILE A 13 0.57 -1.43 -10.44
CA ILE A 13 0.91 -2.38 -9.37
C ILE A 13 -0.36 -3.05 -8.86
N GLY A 14 -1.43 -2.29 -8.68
CA GLY A 14 -2.74 -2.82 -8.31
C GLY A 14 -3.30 -3.77 -9.37
N GLU A 15 -3.17 -3.42 -10.65
CA GLU A 15 -3.55 -4.29 -11.78
C GLU A 15 -2.78 -5.62 -11.73
N ALA A 16 -1.45 -5.57 -11.56
CA ALA A 16 -0.61 -6.76 -11.42
C ALA A 16 -1.02 -7.61 -10.19
N ALA A 17 -1.32 -6.98 -9.06
CA ALA A 17 -1.78 -7.68 -7.86
C ALA A 17 -3.13 -8.38 -8.08
N VAL A 18 -4.08 -7.73 -8.76
CA VAL A 18 -5.37 -8.34 -9.12
C VAL A 18 -5.16 -9.52 -10.06
N ASN A 19 -4.30 -9.39 -11.06
CA ASN A 19 -3.97 -10.47 -11.99
C ASN A 19 -3.39 -11.71 -11.28
N LEU A 20 -2.54 -11.51 -10.28
CA LEU A 20 -2.00 -12.59 -9.45
C LEU A 20 -3.09 -13.21 -8.56
N ALA A 21 -3.92 -12.38 -7.93
CA ALA A 21 -5.02 -12.82 -7.07
C ALA A 21 -6.05 -13.67 -7.83
N VAL A 22 -6.40 -13.27 -9.04
CA VAL A 22 -7.32 -14.03 -9.93
C VAL A 22 -6.73 -15.40 -10.30
N ARG A 23 -5.40 -15.52 -10.34
CA ARG A 23 -4.69 -16.78 -10.57
C ARG A 23 -4.39 -17.56 -9.28
N GLU A 24 -4.91 -17.11 -8.14
CA GLU A 24 -4.64 -17.67 -6.81
C GLU A 24 -3.13 -17.75 -6.51
N GLN A 25 -2.35 -16.84 -7.07
CA GLN A 25 -0.91 -16.75 -6.86
C GLN A 25 -0.59 -15.83 -5.69
N GLU A 26 0.46 -16.18 -4.94
CA GLU A 26 0.94 -15.38 -3.83
C GLU A 26 1.37 -13.98 -4.32
N ILE A 27 0.98 -12.94 -3.58
CA ILE A 27 1.32 -11.55 -3.87
C ILE A 27 2.57 -11.19 -3.06
N THR A 28 3.73 -11.37 -3.68
CA THR A 28 5.05 -11.01 -3.15
C THR A 28 5.72 -9.98 -4.07
N ILE A 29 6.80 -9.35 -3.61
CA ILE A 29 7.57 -8.41 -4.47
C ILE A 29 8.08 -9.12 -5.73
N ASP A 30 8.55 -10.37 -5.61
CA ASP A 30 9.09 -11.12 -6.75
C ASP A 30 7.99 -11.55 -7.73
N SER A 31 6.80 -11.93 -7.24
CA SER A 31 5.67 -12.25 -8.12
C SER A 31 5.13 -11.00 -8.82
N LEU A 32 5.05 -9.85 -8.13
CA LEU A 32 4.68 -8.57 -8.73
C LEU A 32 5.68 -8.12 -9.79
N LEU A 33 6.99 -8.22 -9.52
CA LEU A 33 8.02 -7.91 -10.51
C LEU A 33 7.91 -8.81 -11.73
N THR A 34 7.64 -10.11 -11.53
CA THR A 34 7.44 -11.06 -12.63
C THR A 34 6.24 -10.67 -13.48
N GLU A 35 5.10 -10.42 -12.84
CA GLU A 35 3.86 -10.02 -13.51
C GLU A 35 4.03 -8.71 -14.30
N LEU A 36 4.61 -7.68 -13.69
CA LEU A 36 4.86 -6.41 -14.37
C LEU A 36 5.81 -6.54 -15.56
N ASN A 37 6.80 -7.44 -15.51
CA ASN A 37 7.66 -7.73 -16.66
C ASN A 37 6.91 -8.45 -17.79
N VAL A 38 5.94 -9.31 -17.45
CA VAL A 38 5.05 -9.92 -18.46
C VAL A 38 4.18 -8.85 -19.11
N MET A 39 3.55 -7.98 -18.31
CA MET A 39 2.75 -6.86 -18.81
C MET A 39 3.58 -5.93 -19.70
N LEU A 40 4.82 -5.61 -19.32
CA LEU A 40 5.73 -4.77 -20.10
C LEU A 40 6.03 -5.34 -21.48
N ARG A 41 6.25 -6.65 -21.57
CA ARG A 41 6.56 -7.34 -22.83
C ARG A 41 5.37 -7.41 -23.79
N ALA A 42 4.15 -7.33 -23.26
CA ALA A 42 2.91 -7.38 -24.05
C ALA A 42 2.37 -5.98 -24.38
N GLU A 43 3.02 -4.91 -23.93
CA GLU A 43 2.54 -3.54 -24.06
C GLU A 43 3.20 -2.81 -25.24
N GLU A 44 2.38 -2.12 -26.03
CA GLU A 44 2.80 -1.34 -27.20
C GLU A 44 2.66 0.17 -26.95
N LEU A 45 1.82 0.57 -25.99
CA LEU A 45 1.54 1.96 -25.71
C LEU A 45 2.67 2.58 -24.87
N SER A 46 3.45 3.48 -25.48
CA SER A 46 4.65 4.07 -24.84
C SER A 46 4.37 4.72 -23.47
N SER A 47 3.20 5.33 -23.29
CA SER A 47 2.83 5.93 -22.00
C SER A 47 2.56 4.89 -20.91
N ARG A 48 2.04 3.71 -21.26
CA ARG A 48 1.83 2.60 -20.32
C ARG A 48 3.14 1.86 -20.04
N ILE A 49 4.00 1.68 -21.05
CA ILE A 49 5.38 1.18 -20.89
C ILE A 49 6.15 2.00 -19.85
N ALA A 50 6.04 3.33 -19.91
CA ALA A 50 6.68 4.23 -18.95
C ALA A 50 6.17 4.01 -17.51
N ARG A 51 4.85 3.88 -17.33
CA ARG A 51 4.24 3.60 -16.00
C ARG A 51 4.65 2.24 -15.44
N ILE A 52 4.65 1.20 -16.28
CA ILE A 52 5.10 -0.15 -15.86
C ILE A 52 6.57 -0.11 -15.45
N SER A 53 7.42 0.56 -16.23
CA SER A 53 8.85 0.70 -15.93
C SER A 53 9.09 1.46 -14.62
N ALA A 54 8.34 2.54 -14.38
CA ALA A 54 8.40 3.29 -13.12
C ALA A 54 7.98 2.43 -11.91
N ALA A 55 6.90 1.65 -12.05
CA ALA A 55 6.47 0.72 -11.01
C ALA A 55 7.51 -0.37 -10.70
N ILE A 56 8.17 -0.92 -11.73
CA ILE A 56 9.27 -1.89 -11.56
C ILE A 56 10.44 -1.25 -10.80
N ALA A 57 10.83 -0.02 -11.14
CA ALA A 57 11.89 0.70 -10.45
C ALA A 57 11.52 0.93 -8.98
N TRP A 58 10.31 1.42 -8.71
CA TRP A 58 9.81 1.64 -7.35
C TRP A 58 9.82 0.37 -6.50
N LEU A 59 9.37 -0.78 -7.02
CA LEU A 59 9.40 -2.05 -6.29
C LEU A 59 10.83 -2.54 -6.01
N ARG A 60 11.76 -2.33 -6.94
CA ARG A 60 13.18 -2.66 -6.73
C ARG A 60 13.79 -1.79 -5.65
N ASP A 61 13.54 -0.49 -5.68
CA ASP A 61 14.04 0.44 -4.67
C ASP A 61 13.44 0.10 -3.31
N PHE A 62 12.14 -0.16 -3.24
CA PHE A 62 11.46 -0.63 -2.03
C PHE A 62 12.11 -1.90 -1.47
N ARG A 63 12.45 -2.88 -2.33
CA ARG A 63 13.17 -4.08 -1.90
C ARG A 63 14.52 -3.76 -1.26
N THR A 64 15.27 -2.79 -1.80
CA THR A 64 16.57 -2.38 -1.24
C THR A 64 16.44 -1.58 0.06
N VAL A 65 15.38 -0.77 0.19
CA VAL A 65 15.09 0.00 1.41
C VAL A 65 14.53 -0.90 2.51
N GLY A 66 13.62 -1.81 2.18
CA GLY A 66 13.08 -2.81 3.11
C GLY A 66 14.16 -3.76 3.65
N ALA A 67 15.18 -4.09 2.85
CA ALA A 67 16.34 -4.86 3.30
C ALA A 67 17.23 -4.08 4.30
N ARG A 68 17.26 -2.74 4.25
CA ARG A 68 17.93 -1.89 5.26
C ARG A 68 17.02 -1.53 6.44
N GLY A 69 15.71 -1.61 6.24
CA GLY A 69 14.66 -1.14 7.13
C GLY A 69 13.93 -2.24 7.88
N GLY A 70 14.61 -3.29 8.35
CA GLY A 70 14.03 -4.22 9.33
C GLY A 70 13.49 -3.51 10.59
N ALA A 71 13.88 -2.25 10.83
CA ALA A 71 13.33 -1.37 11.87
C ALA A 71 11.95 -0.77 11.55
N ALA A 72 11.51 -0.77 10.28
CA ALA A 72 10.19 -0.29 9.89
C ALA A 72 9.08 -1.33 10.13
N GLN A 73 9.36 -2.40 10.90
CA GLN A 73 8.33 -3.26 11.51
C GLN A 73 7.83 -2.69 12.85
N SER A 74 8.32 -1.52 13.27
CA SER A 74 7.91 -0.85 14.50
C SER A 74 6.46 -0.34 14.48
N TRP A 75 5.79 -0.22 13.33
CA TRP A 75 4.39 0.22 13.28
C TRP A 75 3.36 -0.90 13.53
N MET A 76 3.81 -2.16 13.65
CA MET A 76 2.95 -3.31 14.00
C MET A 76 3.33 -4.01 15.32
N LEU A 77 4.40 -3.59 16.00
CA LEU A 77 4.84 -4.13 17.29
C LEU A 77 4.95 -3.02 18.33
N SER A 78 3.81 -2.48 18.73
CA SER A 78 3.66 -1.73 19.99
C SER A 78 2.23 -1.87 20.47
N ASP A 79 1.82 -3.11 20.81
CA ASP A 79 1.04 -3.36 22.02
C ASP A 79 0.98 -4.87 22.31
N ALA A 80 2.04 -5.41 22.90
CA ALA A 80 2.02 -6.73 23.51
C ALA A 80 2.74 -6.65 24.85
N GLY A 81 2.05 -6.10 25.84
CA GLY A 81 2.43 -6.13 27.25
C GLY A 81 2.70 -4.74 27.82
N ASP A 82 1.72 -4.11 28.46
CA ASP A 82 1.44 -4.36 29.88
C ASP A 82 0.25 -3.49 30.33
N LEU A 83 -0.96 -4.07 30.34
CA LEU A 83 -2.12 -3.47 31.01
C LEU A 83 -2.77 -4.50 31.93
N SER A 84 -2.07 -4.79 33.02
CA SER A 84 -2.73 -5.12 34.28
C SER A 84 -3.41 -3.85 34.79
N GLY A 85 -4.68 -3.67 34.42
CA GLY A 85 -5.49 -2.52 34.82
C GLY A 85 -6.84 -2.54 34.14
N GLY A 86 -7.82 -3.17 34.78
CA GLY A 86 -9.18 -3.30 34.27
C GLY A 86 -9.81 -1.96 33.91
N GLY A 87 -10.25 -1.84 32.66
CA GLY A 87 -10.96 -0.69 32.12
C GLY A 87 -11.26 -0.94 30.66
N GLU A 88 -12.42 -1.53 30.39
CA GLU A 88 -12.98 -1.80 29.07
C GLU A 88 -12.79 -0.60 28.12
N ALA A 89 -11.99 -0.78 27.06
CA ALA A 89 -11.77 0.22 26.02
C ALA A 89 -13.04 0.41 25.17
N THR A 90 -14.03 1.10 25.74
CA THR A 90 -15.24 1.49 25.04
C THR A 90 -15.03 2.85 24.38
N ILE A 91 -14.99 2.85 23.05
CA ILE A 91 -15.05 4.07 22.26
C ILE A 91 -16.48 4.61 22.37
N ARG A 92 -16.70 5.61 23.24
CA ARG A 92 -17.97 6.32 23.32
C ARG A 92 -17.95 7.47 22.32
N LEU A 93 -18.72 7.33 21.24
CA LEU A 93 -19.05 8.43 20.35
C LEU A 93 -20.00 9.36 21.10
N GLN A 94 -19.49 10.53 21.51
CA GLN A 94 -20.30 11.58 22.11
C GLN A 94 -21.04 12.27 20.96
N ALA A 95 -22.37 12.12 20.91
CA ALA A 95 -23.19 12.92 20.02
C ALA A 95 -23.22 14.35 20.57
N ASP A 96 -22.83 15.33 19.75
CA ASP A 96 -23.02 16.75 20.05
C ASP A 96 -24.53 17.06 20.01
N GLU A 97 -25.17 17.00 21.17
CA GLU A 97 -26.50 17.60 21.38
C GLU A 97 -26.30 18.85 22.23
N ASP A 98 -26.07 20.00 21.59
CA ASP A 98 -26.34 21.31 22.16
C ASP A 98 -26.40 22.36 21.03
N ASP A 99 -27.60 22.56 20.48
CA ASP A 99 -28.00 23.88 19.98
C ASP A 99 -29.50 24.11 20.26
N GLU A 100 -29.86 24.10 21.53
CA GLU A 100 -31.05 24.85 22.00
C GLU A 100 -30.62 26.29 22.29
N MET A 101 -30.73 27.15 21.29
CA MET A 101 -30.66 28.61 21.46
C MET A 101 -31.96 29.28 21.00
N ARG A 102 -32.86 29.38 21.98
CA ARG A 102 -33.74 30.52 22.31
C ARG A 102 -34.93 30.88 21.39
#